data_AF-A0AAD4NBT3-F1
#
_entry.id   AF-A0AAD4NBT3-F1
#
_cell.length_a   1.000
_cell.length_b   1.000
_cell.length_c   1.000
_cell.angle_alpha   90.00
_cell.angle_beta   90.00
_cell.angle_gamma   90.00
#
_symmetry.space_group_name_H-M   'P 1'
#
loop_
_entity.id
_entity.type
_entity.pdbx_description
1 polymer ?
#
loop_
_entity_poly.entity_id
_entity_poly.type
_entity_poly.pdbx_seq_one_letter_code
_entity_poly.pdbx_strand_id
1 'polypeptide(L)'
;MATHGLKAPPPPVNKSALYVQKQPQKELEQPQWKHQQHDAGLRDIVRNFSAWASIDGIPHIVLTENWILRILWIIITTACFGAAIYQLITLIIQYFKYPVDLVTSVTAYESFDASAEYGFESPPTEAKQLRAKNWMWLMGDVLIEMDRNGTAPIGYDWDDLFISCTYNSDPCNASDFIDFYDVYYGHCYMFNSNGTQTSTRAGPAYGLRLVMRIVQQEYLPWIASMGAVVFMDRAGTTPFEEIYGYYGKHIAK
;
A
#
# COMPACT_ATOMS: atom_id res chain seq x y z
N MET A 1 29.44 -68.16 -37.44
CA MET A 1 30.17 -69.39 -37.09
C MET A 1 30.91 -69.16 -35.78
N ALA A 2 30.83 -70.14 -34.86
CA ALA A 2 31.60 -70.30 -33.61
C ALA A 2 31.33 -69.25 -32.50
N THR A 3 30.45 -69.51 -31.52
CA THR A 3 30.56 -70.37 -30.30
C THR A 3 31.18 -69.69 -29.09
N HIS A 4 30.41 -69.76 -28.01
CA HIS A 4 30.71 -69.41 -26.62
C HIS A 4 32.04 -69.96 -26.10
N GLY A 5 32.71 -69.16 -25.28
CA GLY A 5 33.70 -69.58 -24.29
C GLY A 5 33.46 -68.82 -22.99
N LEU A 6 32.84 -69.50 -22.00
CA LEU A 6 32.58 -69.01 -20.65
C LEU A 6 33.90 -68.64 -19.94
N LYS A 7 33.97 -67.44 -19.35
CA LYS A 7 35.04 -67.07 -18.40
C LYS A 7 34.43 -66.87 -17.01
N ALA A 8 35.06 -67.53 -16.04
CA ALA A 8 34.66 -67.70 -14.65
C ALA A 8 34.37 -66.38 -13.90
N PRO A 9 33.52 -66.41 -12.85
CA PRO A 9 33.19 -65.23 -12.05
C PRO A 9 34.40 -64.70 -11.26
N PRO A 10 34.55 -63.36 -11.13
CA PRO A 10 35.57 -62.76 -10.29
C PRO A 10 35.30 -62.97 -8.79
N PRO A 11 36.36 -62.98 -7.95
CA PRO A 11 36.28 -63.31 -6.53
C PRO A 11 35.46 -62.28 -5.71
N PRO A 12 34.89 -62.68 -4.56
CA PRO A 12 34.07 -61.81 -3.74
C PRO A 12 34.90 -60.65 -3.19
N VAL A 13 34.54 -59.42 -3.59
CA VAL A 13 35.13 -58.19 -3.08
C VAL A 13 34.60 -57.93 -1.67
N ASN A 14 35.53 -57.85 -0.73
CA ASN A 14 35.31 -57.61 0.69
C ASN A 14 34.74 -56.19 0.90
N LYS A 15 33.45 -56.08 1.21
CA LYS A 15 32.71 -54.81 1.40
C LYS A 15 32.98 -54.15 2.76
N SER A 16 34.24 -54.15 3.23
CA SER A 16 34.61 -53.61 4.55
C SER A 16 35.53 -52.38 4.51
N ALA A 17 35.78 -51.79 3.33
CA ALA A 17 36.71 -50.67 3.18
C ALA A 17 36.07 -49.38 2.63
N LEU A 18 34.90 -48.97 3.16
CA LEU A 18 34.34 -47.62 2.98
C LEU A 18 33.23 -47.36 4.02
N TYR A 19 33.62 -47.36 5.30
CA TYR A 19 32.83 -46.72 6.35
C TYR A 19 33.74 -45.81 7.16
N VAL A 20 33.44 -44.51 7.06
CA VAL A 20 33.90 -43.45 7.96
C VAL A 20 33.75 -43.95 9.40
N GLN A 21 34.83 -43.89 10.18
CA GLN A 21 34.82 -44.21 11.60
C GLN A 21 33.72 -43.39 12.31
N LYS A 22 32.64 -44.06 12.68
CA LYS A 22 31.59 -43.50 13.53
C LYS A 22 32.13 -43.50 14.96
N GLN A 23 32.37 -42.32 15.52
CA GLN A 23 32.64 -42.15 16.95
C GLN A 23 31.49 -42.75 17.77
N PRO A 24 31.75 -43.30 18.97
CA PRO A 24 30.71 -43.96 19.77
C PRO A 24 29.61 -42.95 20.12
N GLN A 25 28.37 -43.26 19.69
CA GLN A 25 27.18 -42.56 20.16
C GLN A 25 27.05 -42.86 21.66
N LYS A 26 27.29 -41.85 22.50
CA LYS A 26 26.73 -41.82 23.86
C LYS A 26 25.21 -41.76 23.70
N GLU A 27 24.50 -42.80 24.13
CA GLU A 27 23.08 -42.68 24.42
C GLU A 27 22.90 -41.52 25.42
N LEU A 28 22.12 -40.51 25.04
CA LEU A 28 21.66 -39.51 25.99
C LEU A 28 20.64 -40.21 26.89
N GLU A 29 21.09 -40.66 28.06
CA GLU A 29 20.19 -40.95 29.15
C GLU A 29 19.34 -39.71 29.42
N GLN A 30 18.02 -39.84 29.30
CA GLN A 30 17.09 -38.79 29.71
C GLN A 30 17.26 -38.57 31.21
N PRO A 31 17.49 -37.34 31.69
CA PRO A 31 17.65 -37.11 33.12
C PRO A 31 16.36 -37.49 33.84
N GLN A 32 16.46 -38.48 34.72
CA GLN A 32 15.40 -38.85 35.63
C GLN A 32 15.08 -37.64 36.53
N TRP A 33 13.88 -37.08 36.40
CA TRP A 33 13.42 -35.97 37.23
C TRP A 33 13.22 -36.45 38.67
N LYS A 34 14.27 -36.38 39.49
CA LYS A 34 14.08 -36.35 40.94
C LYS A 34 13.39 -35.04 41.28
N HIS A 35 12.14 -35.10 41.70
CA HIS A 35 11.52 -34.03 42.47
C HIS A 35 12.22 -33.92 43.83
N GLN A 36 13.44 -33.39 43.82
CA GLN A 36 14.05 -32.83 45.00
C GLN A 36 13.40 -31.47 45.19
N GLN A 37 12.49 -31.39 46.15
CA GLN A 37 12.02 -30.13 46.73
C GLN A 37 13.24 -29.45 47.35
N HIS A 38 13.97 -28.69 46.53
CA HIS A 38 14.88 -27.67 47.00
C HIS A 38 14.00 -26.46 47.31
N ASP A 39 14.05 -25.97 48.55
CA ASP A 39 13.61 -24.63 48.89
C ASP A 39 14.51 -23.64 48.15
N ALA A 40 14.22 -23.43 46.86
CA ALA A 40 15.02 -22.60 45.98
C ALA A 40 14.95 -21.16 46.51
N GLY A 41 16.10 -20.63 46.92
CA GLY A 41 16.18 -19.25 47.36
C GLY A 41 15.72 -18.32 46.23
N LEU A 42 15.17 -17.17 46.58
CA LEU A 42 14.70 -16.16 45.61
C LEU A 42 15.76 -15.82 44.54
N ARG A 43 17.04 -15.93 44.89
CA ARG A 43 18.19 -15.75 43.99
C ARG A 43 18.29 -16.82 42.91
N ASP A 44 18.02 -18.09 43.24
CA ASP A 44 18.07 -19.18 42.27
C ASP A 44 16.88 -19.13 41.31
N ILE A 45 15.72 -18.70 41.81
CA ILE A 45 14.53 -18.44 41.00
C ILE A 45 14.78 -17.30 40.01
N VAL A 46 15.30 -16.17 40.48
CA VAL A 46 15.61 -15.01 39.63
C VAL A 46 16.72 -15.33 38.61
N ARG A 47 17.72 -16.13 38.99
CA ARG A 47 18.79 -16.57 38.09
C ARG A 47 18.30 -17.51 37.00
N ASN A 48 17.41 -18.43 37.33
CA ASN A 48 16.79 -19.30 36.34
C ASN A 48 15.84 -18.50 35.45
N PHE A 49 14.98 -17.66 36.01
CA PHE A 49 14.06 -16.85 35.23
C PHE A 49 14.79 -15.91 34.26
N SER A 50 15.84 -15.22 34.70
CA SER A 50 16.60 -14.32 33.82
C SER A 50 17.25 -15.08 32.66
N ALA A 51 17.77 -16.29 32.88
CA ALA A 51 18.39 -17.10 31.83
C ALA A 51 17.43 -17.52 30.68
N TRP A 52 16.11 -17.48 30.91
CA TRP A 52 15.09 -17.88 29.91
C TRP A 52 14.15 -16.74 29.51
N ALA A 53 14.24 -15.57 30.14
CA ALA A 53 13.38 -14.43 29.86
C ALA A 53 13.85 -13.66 28.61
N SER A 54 12.91 -13.13 27.83
CA SER A 54 13.17 -12.26 26.67
C SER A 54 13.71 -10.87 27.04
N ILE A 55 14.04 -10.63 28.32
CA ILE A 55 14.59 -9.36 28.80
C ILE A 55 16.12 -9.47 28.82
N ASP A 56 16.77 -9.10 27.73
CA ASP A 56 18.21 -9.33 27.50
C ASP A 56 19.15 -8.60 28.49
N GLY A 57 18.66 -7.59 29.22
CA GLY A 57 19.48 -6.83 30.18
C GLY A 57 19.67 -7.50 31.55
N ILE A 58 18.70 -8.31 32.00
CA ILE A 58 18.67 -8.87 33.36
C ILE A 58 19.70 -10.01 33.59
N PRO A 59 19.99 -10.90 32.63
CA PRO A 59 21.01 -11.94 32.79
C PRO A 59 22.39 -11.37 33.10
N HIS A 60 22.77 -10.27 32.44
CA HIS A 60 24.05 -9.62 32.65
C HIS A 60 24.17 -8.97 34.03
N ILE A 61 23.07 -8.53 34.64
CA ILE A 61 23.05 -8.00 36.00
C ILE A 61 23.25 -9.11 37.04
N VAL A 62 22.63 -10.27 36.83
CA VAL A 62 22.65 -11.40 37.79
C VAL A 62 23.93 -12.26 37.67
N LEU A 63 24.47 -12.42 36.47
CA LEU A 63 25.59 -13.35 36.18
C LEU A 63 26.98 -12.69 36.22
N THR A 64 27.09 -11.37 36.14
CA THR A 64 28.40 -10.70 36.21
C THR A 64 28.97 -10.75 37.62
N GLU A 65 30.25 -11.00 37.82
CA GLU A 65 30.88 -11.04 39.15
C GLU A 65 31.42 -9.66 39.59
N ASN A 66 31.78 -8.82 38.62
CA ASN A 66 32.36 -7.50 38.84
C ASN A 66 31.29 -6.45 39.20
N TRP A 67 31.42 -5.82 40.37
CA TRP A 67 30.42 -4.87 40.88
C TRP A 67 30.28 -3.58 40.05
N ILE A 68 31.36 -3.11 39.42
CA ILE A 68 31.33 -1.92 38.54
C ILE A 68 30.53 -2.21 37.26
N LEU A 69 30.74 -3.39 36.66
CA LEU A 69 30.00 -3.81 35.46
C LEU A 69 28.53 -4.08 35.78
N ARG A 70 28.20 -4.57 36.98
CA ARG A 70 26.81 -4.68 37.44
C ARG A 70 26.12 -3.33 37.46
N ILE A 71 26.76 -2.29 38.00
CA ILE A 71 26.20 -0.93 38.04
C ILE A 71 25.96 -0.43 36.61
N LEU A 72 26.92 -0.63 35.71
CA LEU A 72 26.79 -0.25 34.31
C LEU A 72 25.57 -0.93 33.64
N TRP A 73 25.40 -2.24 33.80
CA TRP A 73 24.28 -2.97 33.22
C TRP A 73 22.92 -2.60 33.83
N ILE A 74 22.89 -2.24 35.12
CA ILE A 74 21.69 -1.69 35.78
C ILE A 74 21.31 -0.35 35.15
N ILE A 75 22.28 0.56 34.95
CA ILE A 75 22.04 1.87 34.35
C ILE A 75 21.51 1.73 32.92
N ILE A 76 22.15 0.90 32.09
CA ILE A 76 21.75 0.68 30.70
C ILE A 76 20.34 0.09 30.61
N THR A 77 20.06 -0.95 31.39
CA THR A 77 18.74 -1.63 31.36
C THR A 77 17.63 -0.69 31.82
N THR A 78 17.89 0.13 32.84
CA THR A 78 16.93 1.12 33.35
C THR A 78 16.67 2.22 32.32
N ALA A 79 17.71 2.71 31.65
CA ALA A 79 17.60 3.72 30.61
C ALA A 79 16.79 3.22 29.40
N CYS A 80 17.06 2.00 28.92
CA CYS A 80 16.32 1.40 27.81
C CYS A 80 14.84 1.19 28.15
N PHE A 81 14.53 0.74 29.38
CA PHE A 81 13.16 0.58 29.83
C PHE A 81 12.42 1.92 29.91
N GLY A 82 13.09 2.98 30.39
CA GLY A 82 12.55 4.35 30.38
C GLY A 82 12.24 4.87 28.98
N ALA A 83 13.15 4.65 28.02
CA ALA A 83 12.93 5.03 26.62
C ALA A 83 11.75 4.26 25.98
N ALA A 84 11.63 2.96 26.27
CA ALA A 84 10.51 2.15 25.78
C ALA A 84 9.16 2.61 26.33
N ILE A 85 9.08 2.95 27.62
CA ILE A 85 7.87 3.52 28.23
C ILE A 85 7.53 4.87 27.59
N TYR A 86 8.51 5.74 27.40
CA TYR A 86 8.30 7.03 26.73
C TYR A 86 7.74 6.84 25.31
N GLN A 87 8.33 5.92 24.54
CA GLN A 87 7.88 5.59 23.19
C GLN A 87 6.45 5.00 23.16
N LEU A 88 6.10 4.18 24.16
CA LEU A 88 4.75 3.62 24.27
C LEU A 88 3.72 4.71 24.56
N ILE A 89 4.05 5.64 25.46
CA ILE A 89 3.17 6.76 25.82
C ILE A 89 2.96 7.68 24.61
N THR A 90 4.01 8.01 23.86
CA THR A 90 3.89 8.86 22.66
C THR A 90 3.02 8.21 21.59
N LEU A 91 3.16 6.89 21.37
CA LEU A 91 2.31 6.13 20.45
C LEU A 91 0.84 6.11 20.88
N ILE A 92 0.56 5.92 22.17
CA ILE A 92 -0.81 5.94 22.70
C ILE A 92 -1.43 7.34 22.52
N ILE A 93 -0.69 8.39 22.83
CA ILE A 93 -1.17 9.76 22.63
C ILE A 93 -1.40 10.03 21.13
N GLN A 94 -0.50 9.59 20.26
CA GLN A 94 -0.65 9.75 18.81
C GLN A 94 -1.87 8.98 18.27
N TYR A 95 -2.14 7.78 18.79
CA TYR A 95 -3.34 7.01 18.45
C TYR A 95 -4.62 7.76 18.81
N PHE A 96 -4.73 8.28 20.04
CA PHE A 96 -5.92 9.02 20.49
C PHE A 96 -6.02 10.44 19.93
N LYS A 97 -4.93 11.01 19.40
CA LYS A 97 -4.92 12.34 18.79
C LYS A 97 -5.52 12.34 17.38
N TYR A 98 -5.71 11.17 16.76
CA TYR A 98 -6.21 11.01 15.38
C TYR A 98 -5.63 12.06 14.41
N PRO A 99 -4.30 12.21 14.30
CA PRO A 99 -3.75 13.10 13.29
C PRO A 99 -4.13 12.57 11.91
N VAL A 100 -4.76 13.42 11.10
CA VAL A 100 -5.06 13.11 9.71
C VAL A 100 -3.81 13.47 8.91
N ASP A 101 -3.06 12.46 8.47
CA ASP A 101 -1.87 12.67 7.63
C ASP A 101 -2.33 12.99 6.20
N LEU A 102 -2.45 14.29 5.90
CA LEU A 102 -2.74 14.83 4.56
C LEU A 102 -1.47 14.78 3.69
N VAL A 103 -0.98 13.58 3.38
CA VAL A 103 0.25 13.44 2.59
C VAL A 103 -0.05 13.77 1.12
N THR A 104 0.64 14.79 0.62
CA THR A 104 0.75 15.32 -0.78
C THR A 104 -0.04 16.56 -1.20
N SER A 105 -0.99 17.08 -0.42
CA SER A 105 -1.74 18.30 -0.81
C SER A 105 -1.14 19.62 -0.30
N VAL A 106 -0.32 19.59 0.75
CA VAL A 106 0.18 20.81 1.42
C VAL A 106 1.16 21.61 0.55
N THR A 107 2.03 20.93 -0.22
CA THR A 107 2.94 21.62 -1.16
C THR A 107 2.22 22.17 -2.39
N ALA A 108 1.09 21.57 -2.80
CA ALA A 108 0.24 22.16 -3.85
C ALA A 108 -0.54 23.36 -3.31
N TYR A 109 -1.01 23.27 -2.06
CA TYR A 109 -1.75 24.31 -1.36
C TYR A 109 -0.94 25.61 -1.19
N GLU A 110 0.34 25.52 -0.82
CA GLU A 110 1.19 26.71 -0.63
C GLU A 110 1.58 27.40 -1.95
N SER A 111 1.39 26.73 -3.09
CA SER A 111 1.72 27.27 -4.42
C SER A 111 0.60 28.07 -5.09
N PHE A 112 -0.57 28.20 -4.44
CA PHE A 112 -1.73 28.86 -5.03
C PHE A 112 -1.73 30.37 -4.70
N ASP A 113 -1.60 31.22 -5.71
CA ASP A 113 -1.82 32.66 -5.57
C ASP A 113 -3.31 32.95 -5.34
N ALA A 114 -3.60 33.88 -4.43
CA ALA A 114 -4.97 34.31 -4.15
C ALA A 114 -5.61 34.90 -5.42
N SER A 115 -6.54 34.17 -6.03
CA SER A 115 -7.26 34.64 -7.22
C SER A 115 -8.48 35.47 -6.82
N ALA A 116 -8.53 36.71 -7.32
CA ALA A 116 -9.70 37.59 -7.21
C ALA A 116 -10.93 37.02 -7.95
N GLU A 117 -10.74 36.09 -8.88
CA GLU A 117 -11.80 35.45 -9.67
C GLU A 117 -12.79 34.66 -8.81
N TYR A 118 -12.28 33.98 -7.77
CA TYR A 118 -13.10 33.25 -6.80
C TYR A 118 -13.29 34.00 -5.48
N GLY A 119 -12.88 35.27 -5.40
CA GLY A 119 -13.10 36.13 -4.25
C GLY A 119 -12.30 35.76 -2.99
N PHE A 120 -11.17 35.06 -3.13
CA PHE A 120 -10.32 34.73 -1.99
C PHE A 120 -9.22 35.78 -1.80
N GLU A 121 -9.20 36.43 -0.63
CA GLU A 121 -8.16 37.40 -0.26
C GLU A 121 -6.82 36.74 0.15
N SER A 122 -6.82 35.43 0.42
CA SER A 122 -5.66 34.63 0.85
C SER A 122 -5.86 33.16 0.48
N PRO A 123 -4.78 32.34 0.40
CA PRO A 123 -4.88 30.91 0.16
C PRO A 123 -5.89 30.25 1.12
N PRO A 124 -6.93 29.57 0.62
CA PRO A 124 -8.10 29.21 1.43
C PRO A 124 -7.81 28.03 2.33
N THR A 125 -7.96 28.16 3.66
CA THR A 125 -7.70 27.07 4.64
C THR A 125 -8.41 25.77 4.30
N GLU A 126 -7.88 24.63 4.75
CA GLU A 126 -8.49 23.31 4.52
C GLU A 126 -9.99 23.29 4.89
N ALA A 127 -10.36 23.88 6.03
CA ALA A 127 -11.75 23.99 6.44
C ALA A 127 -12.62 24.83 5.47
N LYS A 128 -12.05 25.86 4.83
CA LYS A 128 -12.75 26.66 3.80
C LYS A 128 -12.87 25.86 2.50
N GLN A 129 -11.82 25.15 2.08
CA GLN A 129 -11.86 24.30 0.89
C GLN A 129 -12.90 23.18 1.04
N LEU A 130 -12.95 22.54 2.21
CA LEU A 130 -13.94 21.50 2.49
C LEU A 130 -15.38 22.05 2.43
N ARG A 131 -15.61 23.26 2.96
CA ARG A 131 -16.91 23.92 2.83
C ARG A 131 -17.25 24.23 1.38
N ALA A 132 -16.31 24.77 0.60
CA ALA A 132 -16.52 25.08 -0.81
C ALA A 132 -16.85 23.80 -1.60
N LYS A 133 -16.11 22.72 -1.37
CA LYS A 133 -16.35 21.40 -1.95
C LYS A 133 -17.73 20.84 -1.58
N ASN A 134 -18.10 20.91 -0.30
CA ASN A 134 -19.43 20.45 0.15
C ASN A 134 -20.56 21.28 -0.44
N TRP A 135 -20.38 22.59 -0.61
CA TRP A 135 -21.35 23.46 -1.28
C TRP A 135 -21.48 23.12 -2.76
N MET A 136 -20.37 22.89 -3.44
CA MET A 136 -20.34 22.47 -4.84
C MET A 136 -21.10 21.15 -5.02
N TRP A 137 -20.87 20.15 -4.15
CA TRP A 137 -21.61 18.89 -4.16
C TRP A 137 -23.11 19.08 -3.85
N LEU A 138 -23.45 19.89 -2.86
CA LEU A 138 -24.84 20.20 -2.52
C LEU A 138 -25.57 20.88 -3.69
N MET A 139 -24.87 21.70 -4.46
CA MET A 139 -25.40 22.40 -5.64
C MET A 139 -25.21 21.61 -6.94
N GLY A 140 -24.74 20.35 -6.89
CA GLY A 140 -24.35 19.58 -8.08
C GLY A 140 -25.44 19.49 -9.13
N ASP A 141 -26.68 19.21 -8.73
CA ASP A 141 -27.82 19.08 -9.65
C ASP A 141 -28.13 20.40 -10.38
N VAL A 142 -27.99 21.54 -9.68
CA VAL A 142 -28.15 22.88 -10.28
C VAL A 142 -27.02 23.17 -11.27
N LEU A 143 -25.78 22.83 -10.91
CA LEU A 143 -24.60 23.02 -11.75
C LEU A 143 -24.72 22.20 -13.04
N ILE A 144 -25.12 20.93 -12.93
CA ILE A 144 -25.38 20.04 -14.06
C ILE A 144 -26.44 20.62 -14.99
N GLU A 145 -27.55 21.11 -14.44
CA GLU A 145 -28.63 21.70 -15.23
C GLU A 145 -28.19 23.00 -15.93
N MET A 146 -27.31 23.78 -15.29
CA MET A 146 -26.74 24.99 -15.89
C MET A 146 -25.82 24.68 -17.08
N ASP A 147 -24.99 23.65 -16.93
CA ASP A 147 -24.09 23.15 -17.97
C ASP A 147 -24.89 22.59 -19.16
N ARG A 148 -25.83 21.69 -18.87
CA ARG A 148 -26.68 21.03 -19.87
C ARG A 148 -27.53 22.02 -20.67
N ASN A 149 -28.04 23.07 -20.03
CA ASN A 149 -28.81 24.12 -20.71
C ASN A 149 -27.92 25.19 -21.37
N GLY A 150 -26.59 25.10 -21.24
CA GLY A 150 -25.64 26.04 -21.81
C GLY A 150 -25.69 27.44 -21.20
N THR A 151 -26.26 27.58 -20.00
CA THR A 151 -26.31 28.87 -19.30
C THR A 151 -24.98 29.19 -18.62
N ALA A 152 -24.24 28.15 -18.22
CA ALA A 152 -22.85 28.23 -17.78
C ALA A 152 -22.11 26.95 -18.19
N PRO A 153 -21.27 26.96 -19.23
CA PRO A 153 -20.46 25.81 -19.60
C PRO A 153 -19.34 25.63 -18.57
N ILE A 154 -19.49 24.62 -17.72
CA ILE A 154 -18.58 24.32 -16.59
C ILE A 154 -17.97 22.91 -16.71
N GLY A 155 -18.58 22.03 -17.52
CA GLY A 155 -18.05 20.72 -17.86
C GLY A 155 -17.04 20.77 -19.00
N TYR A 156 -16.26 19.71 -19.14
CA TYR A 156 -15.38 19.52 -20.30
C TYR A 156 -16.13 18.85 -21.43
N ASP A 157 -16.29 19.55 -22.55
CA ASP A 157 -16.82 18.98 -23.78
C ASP A 157 -15.84 17.95 -24.38
N TRP A 158 -16.35 17.15 -25.33
CA TRP A 158 -15.61 16.03 -25.93
C TRP A 158 -14.27 16.48 -26.52
N ASP A 159 -14.30 17.58 -27.28
CA ASP A 159 -13.15 18.14 -27.98
C ASP A 159 -12.13 18.79 -27.01
N ASP A 160 -12.59 19.21 -25.83
CA ASP A 160 -11.72 19.78 -24.79
C ASP A 160 -10.99 18.66 -24.03
N LEU A 161 -11.70 17.57 -23.72
CA LEU A 161 -11.17 16.47 -22.93
C LEU A 161 -10.29 15.50 -23.74
N PHE A 162 -10.71 15.11 -24.96
CA PHE A 162 -10.03 14.06 -25.73
C PHE A 162 -9.19 14.64 -26.89
N ILE A 163 -7.87 14.49 -26.79
CA ILE A 163 -6.92 14.88 -27.85
C ILE A 163 -6.88 13.83 -28.96
N SER A 164 -6.92 12.55 -28.60
CA SER A 164 -6.86 11.44 -29.55
C SER A 164 -7.58 10.22 -29.01
N CYS A 165 -8.37 9.57 -29.88
CA CYS A 165 -9.11 8.36 -29.60
C CYS A 165 -8.78 7.31 -30.66
N THR A 166 -8.39 6.12 -30.21
CA THR A 166 -8.26 4.95 -31.10
C THR A 166 -8.82 3.70 -30.44
N TYR A 167 -9.55 2.89 -31.19
CA TYR A 167 -10.04 1.58 -30.78
C TYR A 167 -9.65 0.53 -31.82
N ASN A 168 -9.00 -0.56 -31.41
CA ASN A 168 -8.46 -1.55 -32.35
C ASN A 168 -7.53 -0.96 -33.44
N SER A 169 -6.82 0.13 -33.13
CA SER A 169 -5.99 0.93 -34.05
C SER A 169 -6.74 1.76 -35.10
N ASP A 170 -8.07 1.72 -35.09
CA ASP A 170 -8.90 2.60 -35.91
C ASP A 170 -9.29 3.85 -35.11
N PRO A 171 -9.42 5.03 -35.75
CA PRO A 171 -9.84 6.25 -35.07
C PRO A 171 -11.28 6.10 -34.57
N CYS A 172 -11.53 6.49 -33.32
CA CYS A 172 -12.88 6.63 -32.76
C CYS A 172 -13.34 8.08 -32.72
N ASN A 173 -14.65 8.30 -32.73
CA ASN A 173 -15.28 9.60 -32.77
C ASN A 173 -16.20 9.84 -31.57
N ALA A 174 -16.63 11.09 -31.36
CA ALA A 174 -17.56 11.45 -30.29
C ALA A 174 -18.85 10.62 -30.31
N SER A 175 -19.32 10.23 -31.50
CA SER A 175 -20.51 9.39 -31.68
C SER A 175 -20.39 7.96 -31.13
N ASP A 176 -19.17 7.49 -30.88
CA ASP A 176 -18.92 6.15 -30.30
C ASP A 176 -19.07 6.14 -28.77
N PHE A 177 -19.29 7.31 -28.19
CA PHE A 177 -19.44 7.55 -26.77
C PHE A 177 -20.85 8.06 -26.50
N ILE A 178 -21.35 7.72 -25.32
CA ILE A 178 -22.53 8.38 -24.77
C ILE A 178 -22.09 9.19 -23.56
N ASP A 179 -22.55 10.43 -23.49
CA ASP A 179 -22.29 11.30 -22.37
C ASP A 179 -23.34 11.10 -21.26
N PHE A 180 -22.92 11.34 -20.03
CA PHE A 180 -23.78 11.35 -18.86
C PHE A 180 -23.20 12.30 -17.82
N TYR A 181 -24.03 12.68 -16.84
CA TYR A 181 -23.60 13.56 -15.76
C TYR A 181 -23.54 12.78 -14.45
N ASP A 182 -22.42 12.92 -13.76
CA ASP A 182 -22.22 12.47 -12.39
C ASP A 182 -22.19 13.67 -11.44
N VAL A 183 -22.73 13.50 -10.23
CA VAL A 183 -22.87 14.59 -9.24
C VAL A 183 -21.51 15.00 -8.66
N TYR A 184 -20.52 14.10 -8.68
CA TYR A 184 -19.18 14.34 -8.14
C TYR A 184 -18.19 14.78 -9.22
N TYR A 185 -18.28 14.20 -10.41
CA TYR A 185 -17.32 14.43 -11.51
C TYR A 185 -17.84 15.33 -12.64
N GLY A 186 -19.15 15.59 -12.71
CA GLY A 186 -19.74 16.42 -13.76
C GLY A 186 -19.92 15.65 -15.06
N HIS A 187 -19.56 16.28 -16.19
CA HIS A 187 -19.77 15.74 -17.53
C HIS A 187 -18.79 14.60 -17.84
N CYS A 188 -19.34 13.40 -18.05
CA CYS A 188 -18.60 12.16 -18.21
C CYS A 188 -18.94 11.46 -19.54
N TYR A 189 -18.03 10.63 -20.04
CA TYR A 189 -18.18 9.91 -21.31
C TYR A 189 -18.02 8.41 -21.12
N MET A 190 -18.95 7.64 -21.68
CA MET A 190 -18.94 6.18 -21.63
C MET A 190 -18.80 5.58 -23.03
N PHE A 191 -17.74 4.80 -23.21
CA PHE A 191 -17.47 4.04 -24.42
C PHE A 191 -18.16 2.69 -24.41
N ASN A 192 -18.71 2.25 -25.54
CA ASN A 192 -19.19 0.88 -25.73
C ASN A 192 -20.22 0.42 -24.67
N SER A 193 -21.13 1.30 -24.27
CA SER A 193 -22.16 1.01 -23.26
C SER A 193 -23.07 -0.17 -23.65
N ASN A 194 -23.32 -0.34 -24.96
CA ASN A 194 -24.12 -1.43 -25.51
C ASN A 194 -23.34 -2.74 -25.75
N GLY A 195 -22.02 -2.74 -25.54
CA GLY A 195 -21.18 -3.95 -25.69
C GLY A 195 -21.03 -4.47 -27.12
N THR A 196 -21.29 -3.62 -28.13
CA THR A 196 -21.19 -3.99 -29.55
C THR A 196 -19.74 -4.05 -30.04
N GLN A 197 -18.85 -3.27 -29.43
CA GLN A 197 -17.44 -3.22 -29.80
C GLN A 197 -16.67 -4.36 -29.11
N THR A 198 -15.96 -5.16 -29.92
CA THR A 198 -15.20 -6.32 -29.45
C THR A 198 -13.73 -6.23 -29.84
N SER A 199 -12.87 -6.66 -28.91
CA SER A 199 -11.44 -6.77 -29.17
C SER A 199 -11.11 -8.17 -29.67
N THR A 200 -10.33 -8.26 -30.74
CA THR A 200 -9.92 -9.54 -31.33
C THR A 200 -8.68 -10.12 -30.68
N ARG A 201 -7.84 -9.29 -30.05
CA ARG A 201 -6.53 -9.68 -29.49
C ARG A 201 -6.23 -8.85 -28.25
N ALA A 202 -5.49 -9.45 -27.31
CA ALA A 202 -4.95 -8.68 -26.19
C ALA A 202 -3.76 -7.81 -26.66
N GLY A 203 -3.69 -6.58 -26.17
CA GLY A 203 -2.57 -5.67 -26.39
C GLY A 203 -3.00 -4.20 -26.47
N PRO A 204 -2.07 -3.24 -26.27
CA PRO A 204 -2.39 -1.82 -26.22
C PRO A 204 -2.90 -1.24 -27.56
N ALA A 205 -2.63 -1.92 -28.69
CA ALA A 205 -3.12 -1.54 -30.01
C ALA A 205 -4.52 -2.11 -30.34
N TYR A 206 -4.95 -3.13 -29.61
CA TYR A 206 -6.18 -3.89 -29.86
C TYR A 206 -7.25 -3.60 -28.79
N GLY A 207 -7.19 -2.41 -28.19
CA GLY A 207 -8.13 -1.95 -27.16
C GLY A 207 -8.45 -0.48 -27.38
N LEU A 208 -9.13 0.11 -26.40
CA LEU A 208 -9.36 1.54 -26.36
C LEU A 208 -8.10 2.25 -25.87
N ARG A 209 -7.64 3.23 -26.64
CA ARG A 209 -6.53 4.11 -26.30
C ARG A 209 -6.98 5.55 -26.44
N LEU A 210 -6.94 6.24 -25.31
CA LEU A 210 -7.33 7.64 -25.17
C LEU A 210 -6.11 8.48 -24.77
N VAL A 211 -5.99 9.65 -25.38
CA VAL A 211 -5.08 10.71 -24.95
C VAL A 211 -5.95 11.87 -24.51
N MET A 212 -5.91 12.19 -23.23
CA MET A 212 -6.76 13.21 -22.61
C MET A 212 -5.95 14.47 -22.32
N ARG A 213 -6.62 15.63 -22.39
CA ARG A 213 -6.11 16.92 -21.96
C ARG A 213 -6.60 17.20 -20.54
N ILE A 214 -5.69 17.66 -19.68
CA ILE A 214 -6.02 18.13 -18.33
C ILE A 214 -5.42 19.53 -18.20
N VAL A 215 -6.25 20.55 -18.02
CA VAL A 215 -5.82 21.96 -17.94
C VAL A 215 -5.79 22.39 -16.48
N GLN A 216 -4.59 22.38 -15.87
CA GLN A 216 -4.44 22.67 -14.43
C GLN A 216 -4.95 24.06 -14.01
N GLN A 217 -4.88 25.04 -14.92
CA GLN A 217 -5.20 26.43 -14.66
C GLN A 217 -6.71 26.66 -14.45
N GLU A 218 -7.55 25.77 -14.97
CA GLU A 218 -9.01 25.84 -14.86
C GLU A 218 -9.54 25.11 -13.62
N TYR A 219 -8.67 24.45 -12.87
CA TYR A 219 -9.08 23.73 -11.67
C TYR A 219 -9.49 24.72 -10.58
N LEU A 220 -10.60 24.39 -9.92
CA LEU A 220 -11.08 25.14 -8.78
C LEU A 220 -10.03 25.08 -7.64
N PRO A 221 -9.79 26.18 -6.91
CA PRO A 221 -8.75 26.27 -5.88
C PRO A 221 -8.89 25.26 -4.72
N TRP A 222 -10.04 24.60 -4.57
CA TRP A 222 -10.35 23.63 -3.52
C TRP A 222 -10.30 22.17 -4.00
N ILE A 223 -9.87 21.90 -5.23
CA ILE A 223 -9.69 20.55 -5.76
C ILE A 223 -8.25 20.08 -5.48
N ALA A 224 -8.12 19.02 -4.67
CA ALA A 224 -6.83 18.51 -4.20
C ALA A 224 -6.15 17.50 -5.15
N SER A 225 -6.87 16.98 -6.15
CA SER A 225 -6.39 15.92 -7.05
C SER A 225 -6.63 16.29 -8.50
N MET A 226 -5.63 16.04 -9.35
CA MET A 226 -5.72 16.22 -10.79
C MET A 226 -5.50 14.90 -11.51
N GLY A 227 -6.30 14.64 -12.53
CA GLY A 227 -6.29 13.37 -13.24
C GLY A 227 -7.62 13.10 -13.91
N ALA A 228 -7.71 11.95 -14.56
CA ALA A 228 -8.98 11.40 -15.03
C ALA A 228 -9.33 10.19 -14.16
N VAL A 229 -10.63 9.99 -13.92
CA VAL A 229 -11.14 8.77 -13.28
C VAL A 229 -11.69 7.87 -14.38
N VAL A 230 -11.28 6.60 -14.37
CA VAL A 230 -11.75 5.62 -15.36
C VAL A 230 -12.40 4.45 -14.63
N PHE A 231 -13.64 4.15 -14.99
CA PHE A 231 -14.38 2.98 -14.52
C PHE A 231 -14.58 2.00 -15.67
N MET A 232 -14.37 0.71 -15.40
CA MET A 232 -14.55 -0.37 -16.38
C MET A 232 -15.48 -1.42 -15.82
N ASP A 233 -16.58 -1.67 -16.52
CA ASP A 233 -17.57 -2.69 -16.17
C ASP A 233 -18.17 -3.32 -17.42
N ARG A 234 -19.07 -4.29 -17.24
CA ARG A 234 -19.83 -4.92 -18.32
C ARG A 234 -20.76 -3.92 -18.99
N ALA A 235 -21.05 -4.18 -20.26
CA ALA A 235 -22.05 -3.43 -21.00
C ALA A 235 -23.43 -3.48 -20.32
N GLY A 236 -24.16 -2.37 -20.39
CA GLY A 236 -25.51 -2.22 -19.81
C GLY A 236 -25.57 -2.02 -18.30
N THR A 237 -24.44 -1.84 -17.62
CA THR A 237 -24.42 -1.48 -16.18
C THR A 237 -24.35 0.03 -15.99
N THR A 238 -24.85 0.49 -14.84
CA THR A 238 -24.70 1.89 -14.42
C THR A 238 -23.31 2.13 -13.83
N PRO A 239 -22.62 3.21 -14.20
CA PRO A 239 -21.29 3.49 -13.70
C PRO A 239 -21.32 3.97 -12.24
N PHE A 240 -20.29 3.57 -11.47
CA PHE A 240 -20.07 3.95 -10.06
C PHE A 240 -18.59 4.30 -9.85
N GLU A 241 -18.09 5.24 -10.65
CA GLU A 241 -16.71 5.69 -10.71
C GLU A 241 -16.22 6.30 -9.38
N GLU A 242 -17.12 6.83 -8.56
CA GLU A 242 -16.78 7.35 -7.24
C GLU A 242 -16.27 6.25 -6.28
N ILE A 243 -16.78 5.01 -6.43
CA ILE A 243 -16.46 3.87 -5.55
C ILE A 243 -15.40 2.98 -6.20
N TYR A 244 -15.56 2.72 -7.49
CA TYR A 244 -14.78 1.69 -8.21
C TYR A 244 -13.88 2.26 -9.32
N GLY A 245 -13.81 3.58 -9.45
CA GLY A 245 -12.98 4.25 -10.45
C GLY A 245 -11.49 4.15 -10.12
N TYR A 246 -10.68 4.07 -11.19
CA TYR A 246 -9.23 4.12 -11.12
C TYR A 246 -8.73 5.52 -11.48
N TYR A 247 -7.85 6.08 -10.65
CA TYR A 247 -7.27 7.40 -10.88
C TYR A 247 -6.06 7.32 -11.83
N GLY A 248 -6.20 7.92 -13.01
CA GLY A 248 -5.09 8.20 -13.91
C GLY A 248 -4.33 9.44 -13.45
N LYS A 249 -3.17 9.28 -12.81
CA LYS A 249 -2.32 10.39 -12.38
C LYS A 249 -1.44 10.88 -13.54
N HIS A 250 -1.33 12.19 -13.69
CA HIS A 250 -0.37 12.81 -14.60
C HIS A 250 1.08 12.44 -14.19
N ILE A 251 1.81 11.78 -15.09
CA ILE A 251 3.26 11.53 -14.93
C ILE A 251 3.97 12.66 -15.67
N ALA A 252 4.40 13.68 -14.94
CA ALA A 252 5.31 14.69 -15.48
C ALA A 252 6.64 13.98 -15.82
N LYS A 253 7.10 14.13 -17.07
CA LYS A 253 8.45 13.73 -17.48
C LYS A 253 9.41 14.89 -17.31
#